data_AF-A0A820RPB2-F1
#
_entry.id   AF-A0A820RPB2-F1
#
_cell.length_a   1.000
_cell.length_b   1.000
_cell.length_c   1.000
_cell.angle_alpha   90.00
_cell.angle_beta   90.00
_cell.angle_gamma   90.00
#
_symmetry.space_group_name_H-M   'P 1'
#
loop_
_entity.id
_entity.type
_entity.pdbx_description
1 polymer ?
#
loop_
_entity_poly.entity_id
_entity_poly.type
_entity_poly.pdbx_seq_one_letter_code
_entity_poly.pdbx_strand_id
1 'polypeptide(L)'
;NLQVLSISTSMDNEYMNAQRWETLIITHMPHLRIFDIQHNTSLFGAVINSKTCQDLMNRFATLFWTKRRWFFTHQHYYLERSNHGFFYSIQPYRYKT
;
A
#
# COMPACT_ATOMS: atom_id res chain seq x y z
N ASN A 1 -1.49 -16.75 16.15
CA ASN A 1 -0.47 -15.68 15.99
C ASN A 1 -0.09 -15.54 14.52
N LEU A 2 -0.66 -14.54 13.84
CA LEU A 2 -0.37 -14.25 12.44
C LEU A 2 1.00 -13.56 12.30
N GLN A 3 1.88 -14.09 11.47
CA GLN A 3 3.21 -13.51 11.21
C GLN A 3 3.35 -12.90 9.82
N VAL A 4 2.52 -13.35 8.87
CA VAL A 4 2.53 -12.88 7.49
C VAL A 4 1.10 -12.58 7.08
N LEU A 5 0.88 -11.38 6.56
CA LEU A 5 -0.36 -10.97 5.94
C LEU A 5 -0.03 -10.56 4.50
N SER A 6 -0.52 -11.35 3.54
CA SER A 6 -0.46 -11.01 2.12
C SER A 6 -1.87 -10.84 1.62
N ILE A 7 -2.17 -9.67 1.07
CA ILE A 7 -3.51 -9.32 0.60
C ILE A 7 -3.43 -8.67 -0.77
N SER A 8 -4.35 -9.08 -1.64
CA SER A 8 -4.58 -8.46 -2.95
C SER A 8 -6.03 -7.98 -2.99
N THR A 9 -6.23 -6.68 -3.20
CA THR A 9 -7.55 -6.06 -3.17
C THR A 9 -7.72 -5.06 -4.29
N SER A 10 -8.95 -4.60 -4.52
CA SER A 10 -9.24 -3.63 -5.56
C SER A 10 -10.40 -2.71 -5.20
N MET A 11 -10.42 -1.51 -5.79
CA MET A 11 -11.52 -0.52 -5.79
C MET A 11 -11.90 0.10 -4.43
N ASP A 12 -11.72 -0.61 -3.33
CA ASP A 12 -12.04 -0.10 -1.99
C ASP A 12 -10.88 0.71 -1.40
N ASN A 13 -11.10 2.02 -1.29
CA ASN A 13 -10.11 2.98 -0.84
C ASN A 13 -9.80 2.88 0.66
N GLU A 14 -10.59 2.14 1.43
CA GLU A 14 -10.28 1.86 2.84
C GLU A 14 -8.97 1.07 2.98
N TYR A 15 -8.60 0.27 1.98
CA TYR A 15 -7.32 -0.43 1.94
C TYR A 15 -6.12 0.51 1.81
N MET A 16 -6.35 1.76 1.41
CA MET A 16 -5.34 2.80 1.26
C MET A 16 -5.24 3.71 2.50
N ASN A 17 -5.93 3.36 3.60
CA ASN A 17 -5.87 4.09 4.85
C ASN A 17 -4.73 3.56 5.74
N ALA A 18 -3.57 4.23 5.69
CA ALA A 18 -2.39 3.83 6.47
C ALA A 18 -2.63 3.82 7.99
N GLN A 19 -3.37 4.80 8.52
CA GLN A 19 -3.65 4.88 9.96
C GLN A 19 -4.53 3.73 10.45
N ARG A 20 -5.51 3.33 9.62
CA ARG A 20 -6.37 2.17 9.91
C ARG A 20 -5.55 0.90 9.97
N TRP A 21 -4.66 0.69 8.99
CA TRP A 21 -3.76 -0.46 9.01
C TRP A 21 -2.81 -0.46 10.21
N GLU A 22 -2.18 0.66 10.51
CA GLU A 22 -1.31 0.82 11.68
C GLU A 22 -2.05 0.41 12.96
N THR A 23 -3.28 0.94 13.15
CA THR A 23 -4.13 0.61 14.30
C THR A 23 -4.43 -0.89 14.37
N LEU A 24 -4.87 -1.51 13.25
CA LEU A 24 -5.20 -2.94 13.19
C LEU A 24 -3.98 -3.81 13.50
N ILE A 25 -2.81 -3.45 12.99
CA ILE A 25 -1.59 -4.21 13.19
C ILE A 25 -1.15 -4.16 14.65
N ILE A 26 -1.16 -2.96 15.26
CA ILE A 26 -0.79 -2.80 16.67
C ILE A 26 -1.73 -3.59 17.58
N THR A 27 -3.03 -3.52 17.31
CA THR A 27 -4.06 -4.04 18.23
C THR A 27 -4.31 -5.54 18.05
N HIS A 28 -4.30 -6.05 16.81
CA HIS A 28 -4.76 -7.42 16.52
C HIS A 28 -3.65 -8.33 15.96
N MET A 29 -2.55 -7.74 15.47
CA MET A 29 -1.45 -8.49 14.83
C MET A 29 -0.07 -8.09 15.37
N PRO A 30 0.15 -8.08 16.70
CA PRO A 30 1.39 -7.57 17.30
C PRO A 30 2.63 -8.36 16.89
N HIS A 31 2.47 -9.59 16.42
CA HIS A 31 3.55 -10.47 15.95
C HIS A 31 3.73 -10.47 14.42
N LEU A 32 3.05 -9.57 13.70
CA LEU A 32 3.15 -9.47 12.25
C LEU A 32 4.56 -9.03 11.84
N ARG A 33 5.22 -9.84 11.01
CA ARG A 33 6.58 -9.60 10.49
C ARG A 33 6.57 -9.17 9.04
N ILE A 34 5.61 -9.66 8.26
CA ILE A 34 5.46 -9.34 6.84
C ILE A 34 4.06 -8.80 6.59
N PHE A 35 4.00 -7.59 6.04
CA PHE A 35 2.79 -6.98 5.53
C PHE A 35 2.97 -6.71 4.03
N ASP A 36 2.32 -7.55 3.22
CA ASP A 36 2.35 -7.52 1.77
C ASP A 36 0.96 -7.14 1.26
N ILE A 37 0.83 -5.96 0.66
CA ILE A 37 -0.41 -5.49 0.08
C ILE A 37 -0.20 -5.21 -1.39
N GLN A 38 -1.19 -5.57 -2.18
CA GLN A 38 -1.34 -5.17 -3.57
C GLN A 38 -2.76 -4.64 -3.73
N HIS A 39 -2.88 -3.40 -4.18
CA HIS A 39 -4.16 -2.74 -4.30
C HIS A 39 -4.30 -2.09 -5.67
N ASN A 40 -5.27 -2.56 -6.44
CA ASN A 40 -5.63 -1.97 -7.73
C ASN A 40 -6.79 -1.00 -7.53
N THR A 41 -6.58 0.29 -7.80
CA THR A 41 -7.62 1.30 -7.57
C THR A 41 -7.86 2.16 -8.80
N SER A 42 -9.13 2.52 -8.99
CA SER A 42 -9.57 3.56 -9.90
C SER A 42 -9.57 4.95 -9.24
N LEU A 43 -8.98 5.12 -8.04
CA LEU A 43 -8.84 6.39 -7.30
C LEU A 43 -8.36 7.57 -8.14
N PHE A 44 -7.78 7.25 -9.28
CA PHE A 44 -7.17 8.15 -10.24
C PHE A 44 -8.14 8.66 -11.32
N GLY A 45 -9.44 8.38 -11.20
CA GLY A 45 -10.49 8.83 -12.12
C GLY A 45 -10.63 10.35 -12.26
N ALA A 46 -10.15 11.14 -11.28
CA ALA A 46 -9.97 12.58 -11.41
C ALA A 46 -8.47 12.86 -11.49
N VAL A 47 -8.03 13.45 -12.61
CA VAL A 47 -6.66 13.91 -12.93
C VAL A 47 -5.64 13.54 -11.86
N ILE A 48 -4.95 12.41 -12.05
CA ILE A 48 -3.77 12.11 -11.25
C ILE A 48 -2.80 13.28 -11.42
N ASN A 49 -2.64 14.08 -10.38
CA ASN A 49 -1.41 14.84 -10.25
C ASN A 49 -0.47 14.04 -9.33
N SER A 50 0.82 14.18 -9.59
CA SER A 50 1.89 13.55 -8.81
C SER A 50 1.74 13.84 -7.31
N LYS A 51 1.13 14.97 -6.94
CA LYS A 51 0.89 15.38 -5.56
C LYS A 51 -0.05 14.44 -4.81
N THR A 52 -1.21 14.05 -5.37
CA THR A 52 -2.14 13.13 -4.69
C THR A 52 -1.48 11.76 -4.43
N CYS A 53 -0.66 11.29 -5.36
CA CYS A 53 0.11 10.06 -5.19
C CYS A 53 1.14 10.21 -4.08
N GLN A 54 1.89 11.31 -4.09
CA GLN A 54 2.91 11.60 -3.08
C GLN A 54 2.28 11.71 -1.68
N ASP A 55 1.15 12.38 -1.54
CA ASP A 55 0.43 12.52 -0.27
C ASP A 55 0.00 11.16 0.29
N LEU A 56 -0.44 10.26 -0.59
CA LEU A 56 -0.78 8.90 -0.21
C LEU A 56 0.45 8.10 0.22
N MET A 57 1.56 8.20 -0.51
CA MET A 57 2.83 7.57 -0.14
C MET A 57 3.35 8.08 1.21
N ASN A 58 3.22 9.38 1.48
CA ASN A 58 3.65 9.99 2.72
C ASN A 58 2.91 9.40 3.94
N ARG A 59 1.64 9.00 3.79
CA ARG A 59 0.87 8.34 4.85
C ARG A 59 1.42 6.95 5.21
N PHE A 60 2.04 6.26 4.26
CA PHE A 60 2.72 4.98 4.47
C PHE A 60 4.23 5.13 4.79
N ALA A 61 4.69 6.35 5.08
CA ALA A 61 6.10 6.64 5.37
C ALA A 61 6.36 7.07 6.82
N THR A 62 5.40 6.88 7.73
CA THR A 62 5.57 7.22 9.16
C THR A 62 6.64 6.35 9.83
N LEU A 63 7.04 6.71 11.05
CA LEU A 63 7.98 5.92 11.87
C LEU A 63 7.52 4.47 12.09
N PHE A 64 6.21 4.23 12.10
CA PHE A 64 5.65 2.88 12.26
C PHE A 64 6.07 1.95 11.11
N TRP A 65 5.90 2.41 9.88
CA TRP A 65 6.20 1.65 8.65
C TRP A 65 7.70 1.52 8.42
N THR A 66 8.43 2.62 8.56
CA THR A 66 9.88 2.68 8.33
C THR A 66 10.66 1.85 9.34
N LYS A 67 10.31 1.86 10.64
CA LYS A 67 10.93 0.98 11.66
C LYS A 67 10.72 -0.50 11.37
N ARG A 68 9.59 -0.87 10.75
CA ARG A 68 9.29 -2.25 10.33
C ARG A 68 9.92 -2.61 8.99
N ARG A 69 10.55 -1.64 8.31
CA ARG A 69 11.12 -1.79 6.96
C ARG A 69 10.07 -2.30 5.96
N TRP A 70 8.81 -1.91 6.16
CA TRP A 70 7.73 -2.14 5.23
C TRP A 70 7.61 -0.91 4.35
N PHE A 71 8.01 -1.07 3.09
CA PHE A 71 8.02 0.01 2.11
C PHE A 71 6.98 -0.28 1.04
N PHE A 72 6.47 0.77 0.44
CA PHE A 72 5.43 0.69 -0.56
C PHE A 72 5.82 1.55 -1.75
N THR A 73 5.26 1.23 -2.90
CA THR A 73 5.38 2.03 -4.12
C THR A 73 4.07 1.96 -4.87
N HIS A 74 4.02 2.68 -6.00
CA HIS A 74 2.89 2.65 -6.88
C HIS A 74 3.32 2.67 -8.35
N GLN A 75 2.45 2.18 -9.22
CA GLN A 75 2.56 2.27 -10.67
C GLN A 75 1.28 2.86 -11.23
N HIS A 76 1.41 3.60 -12.32
CA HIS A 76 0.28 4.20 -13.03
C HIS A 76 0.26 3.69 -14.46
N TYR A 77 -0.94 3.36 -14.94
CA TYR A 77 -1.16 2.99 -16.33
C TYR A 77 -2.25 3.89 -16.90
N TYR A 78 -1.91 4.56 -17.99
CA TYR A 78 -2.87 5.29 -18.81
C TYR A 78 -3.45 4.32 -19.83
N LEU A 79 -4.69 3.87 -19.61
CA LEU A 79 -5.49 3.23 -20.65
C LEU A 79 -6.38 4.31 -21.25
N GLU A 80 -6.67 4.23 -22.55
CA GLU A 80 -7.24 5.28 -23.41
C GLU A 80 -8.50 6.00 -22.87
N ARG A 81 -9.15 5.49 -21.81
CA ARG A 81 -10.30 6.10 -21.13
C ARG A 81 -10.31 5.97 -19.61
N SER A 82 -9.24 5.45 -18.99
CA SER A 82 -9.18 5.24 -17.55
C SER A 82 -7.76 5.34 -17.01
N ASN A 83 -7.62 6.10 -15.94
CA ASN A 83 -6.42 6.13 -15.14
C ASN A 83 -6.50 4.99 -14.11
N HIS A 84 -5.65 3.99 -14.27
CA HIS A 84 -5.49 2.93 -13.28
C HIS A 84 -4.19 3.16 -12.52
N GLY A 85 -4.23 2.91 -11.23
CA GLY A 85 -3.02 2.87 -10.45
C GLY A 85 -3.00 1.70 -9.48
N PHE A 86 -1.80 1.22 -9.29
CA PHE A 86 -1.51 0.02 -8.55
C PHE A 86 -0.57 0.39 -7.42
N PHE A 87 -1.04 0.26 -6.18
CA PHE A 87 -0.22 0.45 -4.98
C PHE A 87 0.19 -0.91 -4.45
N TYR A 88 1.46 -1.05 -4.07
CA TYR A 88 1.95 -2.34 -3.60
C TYR A 88 3.14 -2.25 -2.66
N SER A 89 3.29 -3.27 -1.82
CA SER A 89 4.47 -3.46 -0.97
C SER A 89 5.73 -3.72 -1.82
N ILE A 90 6.79 -2.99 -1.53
CA ILE A 90 8.13 -3.31 -2.00
C ILE A 90 8.67 -4.40 -1.08
N GLN A 91 8.65 -5.64 -1.54
CA GLN A 91 9.39 -6.71 -0.88
C GLN A 91 10.84 -6.68 -1.39
N PRO A 92 11.83 -6.31 -0.55
CA PRO A 92 13.24 -6.36 -0.96
C PRO A 92 13.75 -7.79 -1.23
N TYR A 93 12.95 -8.82 -0.94
CA TYR A 93 13.32 -10.23 -1.06
C TYR A 93 12.57 -11.01 -2.15
N ARG A 94 11.61 -10.39 -2.87
CA ARG A 94 10.81 -11.11 -3.88
C ARG A 94 11.63 -11.51 -5.12
N TYR A 95 12.78 -10.87 -5.33
CA TYR A 95 13.65 -11.07 -6.50
C TYR A 95 15.10 -11.41 -6.13
N LYS A 96 15.34 -12.06 -4.99
CA LYS A 96 16.62 -12.76 -4.81
C LYS A 96 16.58 -14.04 -5.66
N THR A 97 16.95 -13.92 -6.93
CA THR A 97 17.45 -15.04 -7.75
C THR A 97 18.79 -15.52 -7.22
#